data_AF-A0A495F830-F1
#
_entry.id   AF-A0A495F830-F1
#
_cell.length_a   1.000
_cell.length_b   1.000
_cell.length_c   1.000
_cell.angle_alpha   90.00
_cell.angle_beta   90.00
_cell.angle_gamma   90.00
#
_symmetry.space_group_name_H-M   'P 1'
#
loop_
_entity.id
_entity.type
_entity.pdbx_description
1 polymer ?
#
loop_
_entity_poly.entity_id
_entity_poly.type
_entity_poly.pdbx_seq_one_letter_code
_entity_poly.pdbx_strand_id
1 'polypeptide(L)'
;MPLPPTIVLLGAPGTGAQALRDALHAQLAPGSAQILCNPGLPSEGVVDASLILLMGLDLPCPTSERAAQEAADARLRADLTQVGMGYRVVYGHGEQRIANALNAIKNIASSTYPSSARGNFDSDSGSSTRTAARLRAWNCEKCSDPECEHRLFTALMGRDTGST
;
A
#
# COMPACT_ATOMS: atom_id res chain seq x y z
N MET A 1 25.82 -2.07 11.55
CA MET A 1 25.15 -2.35 10.26
C MET A 1 23.67 -2.06 10.43
N PRO A 2 23.01 -1.35 9.51
CA PRO A 2 21.56 -1.16 9.60
C PRO A 2 20.86 -2.53 9.51
N LEU A 3 19.83 -2.73 10.34
CA LEU A 3 18.99 -3.93 10.28
C LEU A 3 18.24 -3.94 8.93
N PRO A 4 18.04 -5.12 8.33
CA PRO A 4 17.26 -5.21 7.10
C PRO A 4 15.81 -4.77 7.36
N PRO A 5 15.16 -4.06 6.41
CA PRO A 5 13.76 -3.68 6.55
C PRO A 5 12.87 -4.91 6.64
N THR A 6 11.87 -4.86 7.53
CA THR A 6 10.86 -5.91 7.68
C THR A 6 9.69 -5.64 6.74
N ILE A 7 9.41 -6.60 5.86
CA ILE A 7 8.29 -6.59 4.92
C ILE A 7 7.29 -7.66 5.36
N VAL A 8 6.06 -7.26 5.63
CA VAL A 8 4.99 -8.19 6.00
C VAL A 8 4.08 -8.43 4.81
N LEU A 9 3.86 -9.70 4.47
CA LEU A 9 2.88 -10.12 3.47
C LEU A 9 1.66 -10.71 4.19
N LEU A 10 0.49 -10.12 3.98
CA LEU A 10 -0.79 -10.59 4.48
C LEU A 10 -1.67 -11.01 3.31
N GLY A 11 -2.56 -11.97 3.52
CA GLY A 11 -3.52 -12.35 2.49
C GLY A 11 -4.46 -13.43 2.98
N ALA A 12 -5.69 -13.40 2.49
CA ALA A 12 -6.65 -14.47 2.72
C ALA A 12 -6.14 -15.81 2.12
N PRO A 13 -6.63 -16.96 2.61
CA PRO A 13 -6.31 -18.26 2.02
C PRO A 13 -6.53 -18.27 0.50
N GLY A 14 -5.62 -18.88 -0.27
CA GLY A 14 -5.72 -18.93 -1.74
C GLY A 14 -5.31 -17.67 -2.50
N THR A 15 -4.92 -16.58 -1.81
CA THR A 15 -4.47 -15.32 -2.47
C THR A 15 -2.98 -15.30 -2.85
N GLY A 16 -2.25 -16.39 -2.59
CA GLY A 16 -0.87 -16.57 -3.06
C GLY A 16 0.21 -15.85 -2.24
N ALA A 17 -0.08 -15.40 -1.02
CA ALA A 17 0.89 -14.69 -0.17
C ALA A 17 2.20 -15.49 0.03
N GLN A 18 2.10 -16.80 0.26
CA GLN A 18 3.26 -17.66 0.45
C GLN A 18 4.08 -17.85 -0.83
N ALA A 19 3.40 -18.06 -1.97
CA ALA A 19 4.07 -18.14 -3.27
C ALA A 19 4.81 -16.84 -3.61
N LEU A 20 4.22 -15.68 -3.27
CA LEU A 20 4.86 -14.39 -3.45
C LEU A 20 6.11 -14.24 -2.56
N ARG A 21 6.07 -14.69 -1.29
CA ARG A 21 7.26 -14.68 -0.42
C ARG A 21 8.40 -15.46 -1.04
N ASP A 22 8.11 -16.69 -1.46
CA ASP A 22 9.14 -17.59 -1.97
C ASP A 22 9.76 -17.01 -3.26
N ALA A 23 8.94 -16.40 -4.12
CA ALA A 23 9.41 -15.66 -5.30
C ALA A 23 10.25 -14.43 -4.95
N LEU A 24 9.83 -13.64 -3.96
CA LEU A 24 10.61 -12.47 -3.50
C LEU A 24 11.96 -12.89 -2.90
N HIS A 25 12.00 -13.98 -2.13
CA HIS A 25 13.24 -14.52 -1.59
C HIS A 25 14.21 -14.96 -2.68
N ALA A 26 13.70 -15.50 -3.79
CA ALA A 26 14.53 -15.89 -4.93
C ALA A 26 15.11 -14.69 -5.70
N GLN A 27 14.43 -13.53 -5.69
CA GLN A 27 14.84 -12.35 -6.45
C GLN A 27 15.62 -11.32 -5.62
N LEU A 28 15.46 -11.31 -4.30
CA LEU A 28 16.13 -10.37 -3.41
C LEU A 28 17.49 -10.92 -2.95
N ALA A 29 18.48 -10.04 -2.81
CA ALA A 29 19.77 -10.43 -2.27
C ALA A 29 19.62 -10.91 -0.81
N PRO A 30 20.36 -11.95 -0.38
CA PRO A 30 20.33 -12.42 1.00
C PRO A 30 20.61 -11.28 1.99
N GLY A 31 19.75 -11.14 3.01
CA GLY A 31 19.89 -10.08 4.02
C GLY A 31 19.48 -8.67 3.56
N SER A 32 18.91 -8.51 2.37
CA SER A 32 18.39 -7.21 1.90
C SER A 32 17.05 -6.81 2.52
N ALA A 33 16.24 -7.79 2.93
CA ALA A 33 14.97 -7.58 3.63
C ALA A 33 14.60 -8.83 4.43
N GLN A 34 13.83 -8.64 5.52
CA GLN A 34 13.21 -9.72 6.27
C GLN A 34 11.74 -9.83 5.85
N ILE A 35 11.31 -10.97 5.30
CA ILE A 35 9.93 -11.14 4.82
C ILE A 35 9.15 -12.05 5.77
N LEU A 36 8.07 -11.52 6.36
CA LEU A 36 7.14 -12.27 7.21
C LEU A 36 5.86 -12.56 6.43
N CYS A 37 5.37 -13.80 6.51
CA CYS A 37 4.17 -14.25 5.79
C CYS A 37 3.04 -14.60 6.73
N ASN A 38 1.90 -13.95 6.52
CA ASN A 38 0.68 -14.06 7.31
C ASN A 38 0.95 -14.18 8.83
N PRO A 39 1.77 -13.31 9.42
CA PRO A 39 1.93 -13.31 10.87
C PRO A 39 0.57 -12.97 11.50
N GLY A 40 0.19 -13.67 12.57
CA GLY A 40 -1.03 -13.35 13.31
C GLY A 40 -1.01 -11.89 13.76
N LEU A 41 -2.17 -11.23 13.73
CA LEU A 41 -2.33 -9.86 14.23
C LEU A 41 -2.98 -9.88 15.63
N PRO A 42 -2.44 -9.15 16.62
CA PRO A 42 -1.17 -8.40 16.60
C PRO A 42 0.03 -9.33 16.85
N SER A 43 1.13 -9.12 16.14
CA SER A 43 2.44 -9.71 16.48
C SER A 43 3.55 -8.67 16.38
N GLU A 44 4.57 -8.84 17.23
CA GLU A 44 5.74 -7.94 17.34
C GLU A 44 6.40 -7.67 15.97
N GLY A 45 6.43 -8.65 15.06
CA GLY A 45 7.00 -8.49 13.72
C GLY A 45 6.21 -7.56 12.79
N VAL A 46 4.97 -7.22 13.12
CA VAL A 46 4.13 -6.33 12.31
C VAL A 46 4.20 -4.88 12.80
N VAL A 47 4.39 -4.65 14.11
CA VAL A 47 4.53 -3.28 14.64
C VAL A 47 5.79 -2.58 14.13
N ASP A 48 6.88 -3.32 13.88
CA ASP A 48 8.12 -2.77 13.30
C ASP A 48 8.20 -2.92 11.76
N ALA A 49 7.08 -3.24 11.10
CA ALA A 49 7.07 -3.44 9.65
C ALA A 49 7.37 -2.12 8.91
N SER A 50 8.41 -2.15 8.06
CA SER A 50 8.72 -1.05 7.14
C SER A 50 7.72 -0.98 5.99
N LEU A 51 7.11 -2.13 5.64
CA LEU A 51 6.10 -2.24 4.59
C LEU A 51 5.15 -3.39 4.88
N ILE A 52 3.85 -3.15 4.74
CA ILE A 52 2.81 -4.18 4.77
C ILE A 52 2.18 -4.30 3.39
N LEU A 53 2.25 -5.49 2.79
CA LEU A 53 1.60 -5.84 1.53
C LEU A 53 0.43 -6.78 1.79
N LEU A 54 -0.77 -6.37 1.39
CA LEU A 54 -1.98 -7.20 1.46
C LEU A 54 -2.29 -7.79 0.08
N MET A 55 -2.54 -9.08 -0.02
CA MET A 55 -2.85 -9.73 -1.29
C MET A 55 -4.27 -9.43 -1.74
N GLY A 56 -4.45 -9.08 -3.02
CA GLY A 56 -5.77 -8.93 -3.64
C GLY A 56 -6.48 -10.27 -3.87
N LEU A 57 -7.80 -10.21 -4.00
CA LEU A 57 -8.71 -11.33 -4.28
C LEU A 57 -8.91 -11.60 -5.79
N ASP A 58 -7.92 -11.25 -6.60
CA ASP A 58 -7.93 -11.33 -8.06
C ASP A 58 -7.49 -12.70 -8.61
N LEU A 59 -7.09 -13.62 -7.74
CA LEU A 59 -6.80 -15.00 -8.13
C LEU A 59 -8.09 -15.83 -8.26
N PRO A 60 -8.10 -16.84 -9.13
CA PRO A 60 -9.20 -17.80 -9.21
C PRO A 60 -9.46 -18.46 -7.84
N CYS A 61 -10.70 -18.38 -7.38
CA CYS A 61 -11.14 -18.95 -6.10
C CYS A 61 -12.49 -19.65 -6.32
N PRO A 62 -12.66 -20.91 -5.85
CA PRO A 62 -13.93 -21.63 -5.92
C PRO A 62 -15.07 -20.84 -5.27
N THR A 63 -16.27 -20.88 -5.85
CA THR A 63 -17.43 -20.15 -5.32
C THR A 63 -17.77 -20.51 -3.88
N SER A 64 -17.57 -21.77 -3.49
CA SER A 64 -17.78 -22.24 -2.11
C SER A 64 -16.83 -21.60 -1.09
N GLU A 65 -15.64 -21.20 -1.53
CA GLU A 65 -14.59 -20.62 -0.68
C GLU A 65 -14.56 -19.09 -0.74
N ARG A 66 -15.23 -18.49 -1.74
CA ARG A 66 -15.25 -17.05 -1.99
C ARG A 66 -15.66 -16.25 -0.76
N ALA A 67 -16.78 -16.62 -0.13
CA ALA A 67 -17.28 -15.90 1.05
C ALA A 67 -16.31 -15.97 2.24
N ALA A 68 -15.67 -17.13 2.45
CA ALA A 68 -14.67 -17.29 3.51
C ALA A 68 -13.39 -16.48 3.21
N GLN A 69 -12.98 -16.44 1.95
CA GLN A 69 -11.83 -15.65 1.49
C GLN A 69 -12.08 -14.14 1.64
N GLU A 70 -13.27 -13.66 1.26
CA GLU A 70 -13.69 -12.27 1.45
C GLU A 70 -13.79 -11.90 2.92
N ALA A 71 -14.36 -12.77 3.76
CA ALA A 71 -14.42 -12.55 5.21
C ALA A 71 -13.03 -12.48 5.85
N ALA A 72 -12.09 -13.34 5.42
CA ALA A 72 -10.71 -13.31 5.88
C ALA A 72 -9.98 -12.03 5.45
N ASP A 73 -10.16 -11.58 4.21
CA ASP A 73 -9.58 -10.31 3.72
C ASP A 73 -10.17 -9.11 4.49
N ALA A 74 -11.49 -9.06 4.66
CA ALA A 74 -12.17 -8.03 5.42
C ALA A 74 -11.67 -7.97 6.87
N ARG A 75 -11.45 -9.14 7.50
CA ARG A 75 -10.89 -9.22 8.84
C ARG A 75 -9.47 -8.66 8.91
N LEU A 76 -8.59 -9.03 7.97
CA LEU A 76 -7.23 -8.48 7.90
C LEU A 76 -7.23 -6.96 7.76
N ARG A 77 -8.11 -6.41 6.91
CA ARG A 77 -8.24 -4.95 6.75
C ARG A 77 -8.76 -4.28 8.02
N ALA A 78 -9.73 -4.88 8.69
CA ALA A 78 -10.26 -4.37 9.95
C ALA A 78 -9.17 -4.35 11.03
N ASP A 79 -8.41 -5.44 11.17
CA ASP A 79 -7.32 -5.56 12.13
C ASP A 79 -6.21 -4.51 11.84
N LEU A 80 -5.81 -4.34 10.57
CA LEU A 80 -4.82 -3.32 10.18
C LEU A 80 -5.32 -1.88 10.46
N THR A 81 -6.61 -1.63 10.20
CA THR A 81 -7.23 -0.32 10.47
C THR A 81 -7.30 -0.04 11.97
N GLN A 82 -7.67 -1.04 12.77
CA GLN A 82 -7.77 -0.91 14.22
C GLN A 82 -6.40 -0.59 14.85
N VAL A 83 -5.32 -1.18 14.33
CA VAL A 83 -3.95 -0.92 14.80
C VAL A 83 -3.35 0.34 14.14
N GLY A 84 -4.06 0.96 13.19
CA GLY A 84 -3.61 2.18 12.51
C GLY A 84 -2.42 1.96 11.56
N MET A 85 -2.21 0.74 11.07
CA MET A 85 -1.08 0.42 10.21
C MET A 85 -1.41 0.57 8.74
N GLY A 86 -0.61 1.39 8.05
CA GLY A 86 -0.72 1.58 6.61
C GLY A 86 -0.29 0.32 5.85
N TYR A 87 -1.06 -0.05 4.83
CA TYR A 87 -0.73 -1.18 3.96
C TYR A 87 -0.94 -0.83 2.48
N ARG A 88 -0.37 -1.65 1.60
CA ARG A 88 -0.59 -1.58 0.16
C ARG A 88 -1.16 -2.89 -0.35
N VAL A 89 -2.27 -2.82 -1.07
CA VAL A 89 -2.82 -4.00 -1.74
C VAL A 89 -2.02 -4.31 -3.00
N VAL A 90 -1.67 -5.58 -3.19
CA VAL A 90 -0.96 -6.08 -4.37
C VAL A 90 -1.89 -7.00 -5.14
N TYR A 91 -2.21 -6.57 -6.36
CA TYR A 91 -2.94 -7.35 -7.35
C TYR A 91 -1.97 -7.91 -8.40
N GLY A 92 -2.47 -8.84 -9.22
CA GLY A 92 -1.78 -9.42 -10.36
C GLY A 92 -1.78 -10.94 -10.30
N HIS A 93 -1.53 -11.54 -11.46
CA HIS A 93 -1.37 -12.98 -11.61
C HIS A 93 0.09 -13.33 -11.94
N GLY A 94 0.64 -14.37 -11.32
CA GLY A 94 2.02 -14.83 -11.55
C GLY A 94 3.06 -13.70 -11.45
N GLU A 95 3.91 -13.57 -12.48
CA GLU A 95 4.99 -12.58 -12.56
C GLU A 95 4.53 -11.14 -12.35
N GLN A 96 3.32 -10.78 -12.78
CA GLN A 96 2.81 -9.42 -12.60
C GLN A 96 2.67 -9.06 -11.12
N ARG A 97 2.27 -10.02 -10.27
CA ARG A 97 2.15 -9.79 -8.83
C ARG A 97 3.53 -9.58 -8.20
N ILE A 98 4.53 -10.34 -8.66
CA ILE A 98 5.91 -10.22 -8.19
C ILE A 98 6.48 -8.85 -8.57
N ALA A 99 6.29 -8.42 -9.81
CA ALA A 99 6.70 -7.10 -10.28
C ALA A 99 6.04 -5.96 -9.47
N ASN A 100 4.74 -6.08 -9.20
CA ASN A 100 4.00 -5.11 -8.39
C ASN A 100 4.52 -5.03 -6.95
N ALA A 101 4.83 -6.18 -6.34
CA ALA A 101 5.43 -6.25 -5.01
C ALA A 101 6.83 -5.61 -4.97
N LEU A 102 7.70 -5.93 -5.94
CA LEU A 102 9.03 -5.34 -6.04
C LEU A 102 8.99 -3.83 -6.24
N ASN A 103 8.04 -3.32 -7.04
CA ASN A 103 7.84 -1.89 -7.21
C ASN A 103 7.40 -1.21 -5.90
N ALA A 104 6.58 -1.88 -5.10
CA ALA A 104 6.22 -1.39 -3.77
C ALA A 104 7.42 -1.31 -2.81
N ILE A 105 8.28 -2.33 -2.83
CA ILE A 105 9.49 -2.39 -2.01
C ILE A 105 10.47 -1.28 -2.40
N LYS A 106 10.73 -1.11 -3.71
CA LYS A 106 11.64 -0.07 -4.23
C LYS A 106 11.21 1.35 -3.84
N ASN A 107 9.91 1.64 -3.88
CA ASN A 107 9.37 2.97 -3.54
C ASN A 107 9.57 3.34 -2.06
N ILE A 108 9.65 2.36 -1.16
CA ILE A 108 9.89 2.63 0.27
C ILE A 108 11.37 2.78 0.56
N ALA A 109 12.22 2.03 -0.14
CA ALA A 109 13.66 2.25 -0.08
C ALA A 109 14.04 3.66 -0.53
N SER A 110 13.38 4.20 -1.56
CA SER A 110 13.62 5.57 -2.06
C SER A 110 12.97 6.68 -1.22
N SER A 111 11.94 6.38 -0.41
CA SER A 111 11.38 7.37 0.53
C SER A 111 12.13 7.41 1.86
N THR A 112 12.68 6.27 2.30
CA THR A 112 13.41 6.13 3.56
C THR A 112 14.85 6.66 3.45
N TYR A 113 15.45 6.56 2.27
CA TYR A 113 16.64 7.32 1.92
C TYR A 113 16.20 8.53 1.09
N PRO A 114 16.12 9.75 1.64
CA PRO A 114 16.05 10.94 0.81
C PRO A 114 17.40 10.99 0.07
N SER A 115 17.49 10.32 -1.07
CA SER A 115 18.58 10.55 -1.99
C SER A 115 18.47 12.02 -2.34
N SER A 116 19.45 12.80 -1.89
CA SER A 116 19.60 14.22 -2.13
C SER A 116 19.91 14.48 -3.59
N ALA A 117 19.04 14.01 -4.49
CA ALA A 117 18.97 14.45 -5.86
C ALA A 117 18.02 15.65 -5.87
N ARG A 118 18.62 16.85 -5.80
CA ARG A 118 17.96 18.11 -6.13
C ARG A 118 17.39 18.01 -7.54
N GLY A 119 16.12 17.60 -7.65
CA GLY A 119 15.30 17.89 -8.83
C GLY A 119 14.87 19.34 -8.74
N ASN A 120 15.63 20.22 -9.41
CA ASN A 120 15.34 21.64 -9.53
C ASN A 120 13.98 21.83 -10.22
N PHE A 121 12.95 22.22 -9.47
CA PHE A 121 11.76 22.84 -10.04
C PHE A 121 11.84 24.33 -9.73
N ASP A 122 12.11 25.11 -10.77
CA ASP A 122 12.17 26.56 -10.73
C ASP A 122 10.89 27.12 -10.12
N SER A 123 11.06 27.80 -9.00
CA SER A 123 10.00 28.54 -8.32
C SER A 123 10.01 29.95 -8.90
N ASP A 124 9.12 30.23 -9.84
CA ASP A 124 8.73 31.63 -10.09
C ASP A 124 7.49 31.97 -9.26
N SER A 125 7.64 33.07 -8.55
CA SER A 125 6.82 33.50 -7.42
C SER A 125 5.59 34.27 -7.90
N GLY A 126 4.42 33.94 -7.36
CA GLY A 126 3.18 34.65 -7.66
C GLY A 126 2.07 34.41 -6.65
N SER A 127 2.18 35.07 -5.49
CA SER A 127 1.06 35.58 -4.69
C SER A 127 0.11 34.59 -3.98
N SER A 128 0.13 34.73 -2.65
CA SER A 128 -1.04 34.68 -1.74
C SER A 128 -1.60 33.32 -1.29
N THR A 129 -1.15 32.93 -0.09
CA THR A 129 -2.02 32.60 1.05
C THR A 129 -3.16 31.61 0.80
N ARG A 130 -2.87 30.34 0.47
CA ARG A 130 -3.83 29.22 0.63
C ARG A 130 -3.20 27.81 0.62
N THR A 131 -1.90 27.70 0.82
CA THR A 131 -1.15 26.45 0.60
C THR A 131 -0.93 25.62 1.88
N ALA A 132 -1.75 25.81 2.92
CA ALA A 132 -1.80 24.87 4.05
C ALA A 132 -2.81 23.73 3.81
N ALA A 133 -3.75 23.91 2.87
CA ALA A 133 -4.81 22.92 2.61
C ALA A 133 -4.43 21.81 1.61
N ARG A 134 -3.23 21.85 1.01
CA ARG A 134 -2.79 20.86 0.01
C ARG A 134 -1.93 19.72 0.58
N LEU A 135 -1.55 19.78 1.85
CA LEU A 135 -0.63 18.81 2.43
C LEU A 135 -1.27 17.55 3.04
N ARG A 136 -2.58 17.30 2.85
CA ARG A 136 -3.17 16.00 3.21
C ARG A 136 -4.19 15.47 2.20
N ALA A 137 -3.80 15.43 0.92
CA ALA A 137 -4.47 14.57 -0.05
C ALA A 137 -3.99 13.10 0.02
N TRP A 138 -3.01 12.78 0.89
CA TRP A 138 -2.40 11.44 0.98
C TRP A 138 -3.34 10.33 1.48
N ASN A 139 -4.57 10.66 1.91
CA ASN A 139 -5.46 9.70 2.57
C ASN A 139 -6.80 9.45 1.86
N CYS A 140 -7.08 10.11 0.73
CA CYS A 140 -8.36 9.92 0.03
C CYS A 140 -8.25 8.95 -1.15
N GLU A 141 -7.10 8.87 -1.80
CA GLU A 141 -6.91 8.02 -3.00
C GLU A 141 -6.94 6.51 -2.72
N LYS A 142 -7.03 6.11 -1.44
CA LYS A 142 -7.13 4.70 -0.98
C LYS A 142 -8.26 4.47 0.02
N CYS A 143 -9.10 5.47 0.27
CA CYS A 143 -10.26 5.30 1.13
C CYS A 143 -11.43 4.91 0.23
N SER A 144 -11.73 3.61 0.13
CA SER A 144 -12.96 3.11 -0.50
C SER A 144 -14.19 3.41 0.40
N ASP A 145 -14.27 4.63 0.90
CA ASP A 145 -15.38 5.15 1.70
C ASP A 145 -16.29 5.98 0.77
N PRO A 146 -17.58 5.62 0.64
CA PRO A 146 -18.53 6.34 -0.22
C PRO A 146 -18.67 7.83 0.14
N GLU A 147 -18.48 8.24 1.39
CA GLU A 147 -18.50 9.66 1.79
C GLU A 147 -17.29 10.44 1.26
N CYS A 148 -16.12 9.80 1.20
CA CYS A 148 -14.90 10.43 0.67
C CYS A 148 -14.99 10.64 -0.85
N GLU A 149 -15.49 9.63 -1.58
CA GLU A 149 -15.71 9.74 -3.03
C GLU A 149 -16.74 10.82 -3.37
N HIS A 150 -17.83 10.89 -2.59
CA HIS A 150 -18.84 11.94 -2.76
C HIS A 150 -18.24 13.33 -2.58
N ARG A 151 -17.46 13.56 -1.51
CA ARG A 151 -16.79 14.85 -1.27
C ARG A 151 -15.79 15.23 -2.35
N LEU A 152 -15.02 14.27 -2.88
CA LEU A 152 -14.06 14.51 -3.96
C LEU A 152 -14.77 14.90 -5.26
N PHE A 153 -15.82 14.17 -5.63
CA PHE A 153 -16.58 14.43 -6.84
C PHE A 153 -17.29 15.79 -6.78
N THR A 154 -17.92 16.12 -5.64
CA THR A 154 -18.55 17.43 -5.43
C THR A 154 -17.54 18.57 -5.49
N ALA A 155 -16.33 18.39 -4.92
CA ALA A 155 -15.29 19.41 -4.96
C ALA A 155 -14.73 19.66 -6.38
N LEU A 156 -14.74 18.65 -7.26
CA LEU A 156 -14.38 18.79 -8.67
C LEU A 156 -15.49 19.50 -9.46
N MET A 157 -16.75 19.09 -9.28
CA MET A 157 -17.90 19.72 -9.94
C MET A 157 -18.08 21.19 -9.53
N GLY A 158 -17.70 21.56 -8.30
CA GLY A 158 -17.70 22.96 -7.85
C GLY A 158 -16.60 23.83 -8.48
N ARG A 159 -15.56 23.25 -9.10
CA ARG A 159 -14.46 23.99 -9.74
C ARG A 159 -14.71 24.27 -11.23
N ASP A 160 -15.63 23.55 -11.88
CA ASP A 160 -15.98 23.76 -13.29
C ASP A 160 -16.97 24.90 -13.54
N THR A 161 -17.50 25.54 -12.49
CA THR A 161 -18.44 26.69 -12.63
C THR A 161 -17.76 28.06 -12.58
N GLY A 162 -16.43 28.12 -12.73
CA GLY A 162 -15.64 29.34 -12.56
C GLY A 162 -14.67 29.65 -13.70
N SER A 163 -15.15 29.70 -14.94
CA SER A 163 -14.46 30.41 -16.03
C SER A 163 -15.51 31.14 -16.87
N THR A 164 -15.67 32.44 -16.59
CA THR A 164 -16.20 33.41 -17.56
C THR A 164 -15.00 34.10 -18.20
#